data_AF-A0A2V8V7F6-F1
#
_entry.id   AF-A0A2V8V7F6-F1
#
_cell.length_a   1.000
_cell.length_b   1.000
_cell.length_c   1.000
_cell.angle_alpha   90.00
_cell.angle_beta   90.00
_cell.angle_gamma   90.00
#
_symmetry.space_group_name_H-M   'P 1'
#
loop_
_entity.id
_entity.type
_entity.pdbx_description
1 polymer ?
#
loop_
_entity_poly.entity_id
_entity_poly.type
_entity_poly.pdbx_seq_one_letter_code
_entity_poly.pdbx_strand_id
1 'polypeptide(L)'
;MLTDLLYRLRALFHRNTVEHEIDHELRFHFEQQVEKYVASGLDRAEAVRQARLKVGGLQQLKEECREARGTFTLETMIRDLGYALRMARKNPLFALAAITAIGLGIGVNTAVFTIVSGALSFDAGIEDPGRVVVASATDTLGRNVLSRSDPELRSFRSQVKTVINLAAYRYDVVKVSDKSGLQERYSCAEMSANGFEVIGRRPLIGRSFEPRPRWNWRRSRRSAILPESATFRNP
;
A
#
# COMPACT_ATOMS: atom_id res chain seq x y z
N MET A 1 -10.52 25.36 16.83
CA MET A 1 -10.33 24.45 15.67
C MET A 1 -11.54 23.55 15.43
N LEU A 2 -12.06 22.81 16.41
CA LEU A 2 -13.27 21.98 16.27
C LEU A 2 -14.55 22.77 15.92
N THR A 3 -14.74 23.95 16.52
CA THR A 3 -15.87 24.85 16.22
C THR A 3 -15.84 25.39 14.79
N ASP A 4 -14.65 25.70 14.26
CA ASP A 4 -14.47 26.14 12.87
C ASP A 4 -14.72 24.97 11.89
N LEU A 5 -14.24 23.76 12.22
CA LEU A 5 -14.53 22.56 11.43
C LEU A 5 -16.02 22.24 11.38
N LEU A 6 -16.72 22.33 12.52
CA LEU A 6 -18.17 22.13 12.62
C LEU A 6 -18.96 23.19 11.85
N TYR A 7 -18.50 24.44 11.86
CA TYR A 7 -19.10 25.52 11.07
C TYR A 7 -18.96 25.25 9.57
N ARG A 8 -17.79 24.80 9.13
CA ARG A 8 -17.52 24.42 7.73
C ARG A 8 -18.32 23.19 7.31
N LEU A 9 -18.43 22.19 8.17
CA LEU A 9 -19.26 21.00 7.94
C LEU A 9 -20.75 21.36 7.85
N ARG A 10 -21.24 22.24 8.74
CA ARG A 10 -22.62 22.73 8.70
C ARG A 10 -22.90 23.55 7.44
N ALA A 11 -21.96 24.40 7.03
CA ALA A 11 -22.06 25.16 5.78
C ALA A 11 -22.14 24.24 4.55
N LEU A 12 -21.40 23.13 4.54
CA LEU A 12 -21.44 22.10 3.50
C LEU A 12 -22.82 21.42 3.37
N PHE A 13 -23.50 21.16 4.50
CA PHE A 13 -24.78 20.43 4.50
C PHE A 13 -26.02 21.32 4.52
N HIS A 14 -25.94 22.56 5.03
CA HIS A 14 -27.07 23.49 5.22
C HIS A 14 -26.84 24.83 4.53
N ARG A 15 -26.36 24.78 3.28
CA ARG A 15 -26.06 25.97 2.46
C ARG A 15 -27.19 27.00 2.45
N ASN A 16 -28.44 26.58 2.20
CA ASN A 16 -29.57 27.52 2.12
C ASN A 16 -29.80 28.30 3.42
N THR A 17 -29.58 27.66 4.57
CA THR A 17 -29.74 28.30 5.88
C THR A 17 -28.65 29.33 6.13
N VAL A 18 -27.41 28.99 5.78
CA VAL A 18 -26.25 29.88 5.96
C VAL A 18 -26.26 31.04 4.96
N GLU A 19 -26.72 30.81 3.74
CA GLU A 19 -26.86 31.84 2.70
C GLU A 19 -27.96 32.85 3.09
N HIS A 20 -29.05 32.38 3.72
CA HIS A 20 -30.10 33.23 4.29
C HIS A 20 -29.65 34.06 5.49
N GLU A 21 -28.82 33.49 6.37
CA GLU A 21 -28.31 34.18 7.57
C GLU A 21 -27.39 35.35 7.18
N ILE A 22 -26.51 35.12 6.19
CA ILE A 22 -25.65 36.19 5.63
C ILE A 22 -26.48 37.27 4.95
N ASP A 23 -27.52 36.90 4.20
CA ASP A 23 -28.43 37.88 3.57
C ASP A 23 -29.11 38.78 4.61
N HIS A 24 -29.56 38.17 5.70
CA HIS A 24 -30.19 38.89 6.78
C HIS A 24 -29.21 39.85 7.47
N GLU A 25 -28.00 39.38 7.75
CA GLU A 25 -26.96 40.17 8.42
C GLU A 25 -26.48 41.35 7.53
N LEU A 26 -26.26 41.12 6.24
CA LEU A 26 -25.88 42.18 5.29
C LEU A 26 -26.97 43.24 5.15
N ARG A 27 -28.24 42.82 5.08
CA ARG A 27 -29.37 43.74 4.98
C ARG A 27 -29.56 44.56 6.26
N PHE A 28 -29.40 43.94 7.42
CA PHE A 28 -29.43 44.63 8.71
C PHE A 28 -28.34 45.71 8.79
N HIS A 29 -27.10 45.40 8.40
CA HIS A 29 -26.02 46.39 8.38
C HIS A 29 -26.24 47.52 7.37
N PHE A 30 -26.83 47.21 6.21
CA PHE A 30 -27.19 48.21 5.22
C PHE A 30 -28.24 49.18 5.76
N GLU A 31 -29.33 48.67 6.36
CA GLU A 31 -30.39 49.47 6.95
C GLU A 31 -29.85 50.36 8.09
N GLN A 32 -28.98 49.82 8.94
CA GLN A 32 -28.34 50.57 10.02
C GLN A 32 -27.42 51.70 9.52
N GLN A 33 -26.72 51.51 8.39
CA GLN A 33 -25.91 52.57 7.78
C GLN A 33 -26.78 53.69 7.23
N VAL A 34 -27.89 53.36 6.56
CA VAL A 34 -28.84 54.35 6.06
C VAL A 34 -29.37 55.20 7.22
N GLU A 35 -29.74 54.57 8.32
CA GLU A 35 -30.26 55.26 9.50
C GLU A 35 -29.24 56.20 10.14
N LYS A 36 -27.95 55.80 10.19
CA LYS A 36 -26.87 56.68 10.64
C LYS A 36 -26.70 57.92 9.76
N TYR A 37 -26.81 57.78 8.44
CA TYR A 37 -26.72 58.94 7.53
C TYR A 37 -27.92 59.87 7.68
N VAL A 38 -29.12 59.32 7.85
CA VAL A 38 -30.32 60.10 8.15
C VAL A 38 -30.18 60.85 9.48
N ALA A 39 -29.67 60.18 10.52
CA ALA A 39 -29.41 60.79 11.83
C ALA A 39 -28.31 61.88 11.77
N SER A 40 -27.38 61.79 10.82
CA SER A 40 -26.37 62.83 10.56
C SER A 40 -26.89 64.02 9.73
N GLY A 41 -28.19 64.02 9.38
CA GLY A 41 -28.86 65.13 8.71
C GLY A 41 -28.98 65.01 7.18
N LEU A 42 -28.64 63.85 6.59
CA LEU A 42 -28.90 63.62 5.16
C LEU A 42 -30.36 63.24 4.92
N ASP A 43 -30.90 63.70 3.79
CA ASP A 43 -32.18 63.19 3.29
C ASP A 43 -32.10 61.69 3.00
N ARG A 44 -33.21 60.97 3.21
CA ARG A 44 -33.26 59.50 3.15
C ARG A 44 -32.87 58.96 1.76
N ALA A 45 -33.23 59.68 0.69
CA ALA A 45 -32.83 59.29 -0.66
C ALA A 45 -31.30 59.37 -0.85
N GLU A 46 -30.68 60.42 -0.30
CA GLU A 46 -29.24 60.65 -0.36
C GLU A 46 -28.47 59.68 0.55
N ALA A 47 -29.00 59.40 1.74
CA ALA A 47 -28.48 58.41 2.68
C ALA A 47 -28.43 56.99 2.08
N VAL A 48 -29.48 56.58 1.37
CA VAL A 48 -29.51 55.29 0.66
C VAL A 48 -28.48 55.24 -0.46
N ARG A 49 -28.34 56.33 -1.22
CA ARG A 49 -27.36 56.43 -2.31
C ARG A 49 -25.93 56.34 -1.79
N GLN A 50 -25.62 57.07 -0.72
CA GLN A 50 -24.33 57.04 -0.03
C GLN A 50 -24.03 55.66 0.59
N ALA A 51 -25.01 55.03 1.24
CA ALA A 51 -24.85 53.68 1.79
C ALA A 51 -24.56 52.64 0.69
N ARG A 52 -25.23 52.72 -0.47
CA ARG A 52 -24.94 51.85 -1.63
C ARG A 52 -23.52 52.05 -2.18
N LEU A 53 -23.05 53.29 -2.23
CA LEU A 53 -21.69 53.60 -2.72
C LEU A 53 -20.61 53.08 -1.77
N LYS A 54 -20.85 53.12 -0.45
CA LYS A 54 -19.90 52.67 0.58
C LYS A 54 -19.90 51.16 0.83
N VAL A 55 -21.05 50.52 0.76
CA VAL A 55 -21.19 49.06 0.93
C VAL A 55 -20.73 48.33 -0.34
N GLY A 56 -20.64 49.01 -1.48
CA GLY A 56 -20.38 48.37 -2.77
C GLY A 56 -21.55 47.46 -3.17
N GLY A 57 -21.45 46.80 -4.33
CA GLY A 57 -22.50 45.87 -4.75
C GLY A 57 -22.66 44.76 -3.71
N LEU A 58 -23.82 44.68 -3.06
CA LEU A 58 -24.11 43.67 -2.02
C LEU A 58 -23.79 42.23 -2.50
N GLN A 59 -23.93 41.97 -3.80
CA GLN A 59 -23.53 40.71 -4.43
C GLN A 59 -22.02 40.44 -4.34
N GLN A 60 -21.16 41.44 -4.60
CA GLN A 60 -19.70 41.28 -4.57
C GLN A 60 -19.20 40.94 -3.16
N LEU A 61 -19.74 41.59 -2.13
CA LEU A 61 -19.37 41.31 -0.74
C LEU A 61 -19.80 39.89 -0.31
N LYS A 62 -20.92 39.43 -0.86
CA LYS A 62 -21.40 38.06 -0.67
C LYS A 62 -20.49 37.03 -1.35
N GLU A 63 -20.03 37.33 -2.56
CA GLU A 63 -19.07 36.53 -3.32
C GLU A 63 -17.72 36.44 -2.58
N GLU A 64 -17.17 37.56 -2.09
CA GLU A 64 -15.92 37.59 -1.30
C GLU A 64 -16.03 36.79 0.00
N CYS A 65 -17.13 36.94 0.74
CA CYS A 65 -17.40 36.14 1.94
C CYS A 65 -17.53 34.64 1.63
N ARG A 66 -17.97 34.29 0.42
CA ARG A 66 -18.12 32.91 -0.04
C ARG A 66 -16.77 32.30 -0.43
N GLU A 67 -15.91 33.06 -1.10
CA GLU A 67 -14.55 32.65 -1.47
C GLU A 67 -13.64 32.52 -0.24
N ALA A 68 -13.74 33.44 0.72
CA ALA A 68 -12.93 33.43 1.95
C ALA A 68 -13.17 32.20 2.85
N ARG A 69 -14.31 31.51 2.72
CA ARG A 69 -14.64 30.33 3.55
C ARG A 69 -13.92 29.05 3.15
N GLY A 70 -13.36 28.97 1.95
CA GLY A 70 -12.63 27.78 1.47
C GLY A 70 -13.47 26.49 1.35
N THR A 71 -14.76 26.52 1.67
CA THR A 71 -15.69 25.38 1.54
C THR A 71 -16.24 25.22 0.12
N PHE A 72 -16.11 26.25 -0.72
CA PHE A 72 -16.63 26.28 -2.08
C PHE A 72 -16.17 25.11 -2.96
N THR A 73 -14.90 24.69 -2.84
CA THR A 73 -14.36 23.57 -3.62
C THR A 73 -15.01 22.24 -3.23
N LEU A 74 -15.11 21.96 -1.93
CA LEU A 74 -15.80 20.78 -1.39
C LEU A 74 -17.31 20.79 -1.70
N GLU A 75 -17.97 21.94 -1.58
CA GLU A 75 -19.38 22.10 -1.94
C GLU A 75 -19.63 21.81 -3.43
N THR A 76 -18.74 22.31 -4.29
CA THR A 76 -18.80 22.05 -5.72
C THR A 76 -18.58 20.57 -6.02
N MET A 77 -17.60 19.92 -5.38
CA MET A 77 -17.38 18.47 -5.52
C MET A 77 -18.58 17.62 -5.08
N ILE A 78 -19.23 17.95 -3.95
CA ILE A 78 -20.42 17.21 -3.47
C ILE A 78 -21.58 17.39 -4.44
N ARG A 79 -21.79 18.61 -4.93
CA ARG A 79 -22.82 18.91 -5.93
C ARG A 79 -22.56 18.12 -7.21
N ASP A 80 -21.33 18.16 -7.72
CA ASP A 80 -20.93 17.46 -8.93
C ASP A 80 -21.06 15.94 -8.77
N LEU A 81 -20.74 15.38 -7.59
CA LEU A 81 -20.98 13.98 -7.26
C LEU A 81 -22.47 13.62 -7.31
N GLY A 82 -23.34 14.48 -6.75
CA GLY A 82 -24.79 14.30 -6.82
C GLY A 82 -25.32 14.36 -8.26
N TYR A 83 -24.79 15.27 -9.09
CA TYR A 83 -25.10 15.34 -10.51
C TYR A 83 -24.62 14.10 -11.27
N ALA A 84 -23.38 13.66 -11.04
CA ALA A 84 -22.82 12.46 -11.64
C ALA A 84 -23.64 11.21 -11.28
N LEU A 85 -24.07 11.07 -10.03
CA LEU A 85 -24.90 9.95 -9.57
C LEU A 85 -26.28 9.98 -10.23
N ARG A 86 -26.90 11.16 -10.35
CA ARG A 86 -28.18 11.32 -11.04
C ARG A 86 -28.04 11.04 -12.54
N MET A 87 -26.92 11.42 -13.15
CA MET A 87 -26.63 11.13 -14.56
C MET A 87 -26.38 9.63 -14.79
N ALA A 88 -25.68 8.97 -13.88
CA ALA A 88 -25.48 7.51 -13.91
C ALA A 88 -26.82 6.75 -13.82
N ARG A 89 -27.76 7.22 -12.97
CA ARG A 89 -29.12 6.66 -12.89
C ARG A 89 -29.95 6.91 -14.15
N LYS A 90 -29.75 8.04 -14.83
CA LYS A 90 -30.44 8.34 -16.10
C LYS A 90 -29.92 7.51 -17.27
N ASN A 91 -28.63 7.17 -17.28
CA ASN A 91 -27.98 6.39 -18.34
C ASN A 91 -27.36 5.09 -17.78
N PRO A 92 -28.20 4.12 -17.36
CA PRO A 92 -27.74 2.95 -16.61
C PRO A 92 -26.78 2.05 -17.42
N LEU A 93 -26.94 1.97 -18.74
CA LEU A 93 -26.11 1.12 -19.59
C LEU A 93 -24.65 1.61 -19.64
N PHE A 94 -24.46 2.92 -19.81
CA PHE A 94 -23.14 3.54 -19.78
C PHE A 94 -22.50 3.42 -18.40
N ALA A 95 -23.28 3.68 -17.33
CA ALA A 95 -22.80 3.54 -15.96
C ALA A 95 -22.37 2.10 -15.66
N LEU A 96 -23.13 1.10 -16.08
CA LEU A 96 -22.80 -0.31 -15.90
C LEU A 96 -21.49 -0.67 -16.62
N ALA A 97 -21.32 -0.25 -17.87
CA ALA A 97 -20.10 -0.49 -18.63
C ALA A 97 -18.88 0.16 -17.95
N ALA A 98 -18.99 1.41 -17.51
CA ALA A 98 -17.92 2.11 -16.81
C ALA A 98 -17.57 1.45 -15.46
N ILE A 99 -18.57 1.13 -14.64
CA ILE A 99 -18.40 0.44 -13.35
C ILE A 99 -17.74 -0.92 -13.55
N THR A 100 -18.15 -1.68 -14.57
CA THR A 100 -17.58 -2.99 -14.87
C THR A 100 -16.13 -2.87 -15.30
N ALA A 101 -15.79 -1.92 -16.18
CA ALA A 101 -14.42 -1.70 -16.62
C ALA A 101 -13.51 -1.30 -15.45
N ILE A 102 -13.95 -0.37 -14.59
CA ILE A 102 -13.21 0.07 -13.41
C ILE A 102 -13.05 -1.10 -12.42
N GLY A 103 -14.14 -1.81 -12.14
CA GLY A 103 -14.15 -2.96 -11.23
C GLY A 103 -13.24 -4.09 -11.72
N LEU A 104 -13.26 -4.39 -13.02
CA LEU A 104 -12.39 -5.40 -13.62
C LEU A 104 -10.91 -4.98 -13.53
N GLY A 105 -10.59 -3.72 -13.85
CA GLY A 105 -9.21 -3.21 -13.75
C GLY A 105 -8.66 -3.28 -12.33
N ILE A 106 -9.46 -2.87 -11.34
CA ILE A 106 -9.08 -2.98 -9.92
C ILE A 106 -8.96 -4.45 -9.50
N GLY A 107 -9.94 -5.28 -9.87
CA GLY A 107 -10.01 -6.69 -9.50
C GLY A 107 -8.84 -7.51 -10.04
N VAL A 108 -8.49 -7.34 -11.32
CA VAL A 108 -7.36 -8.03 -11.94
C VAL A 108 -6.05 -7.65 -11.27
N ASN A 109 -5.79 -6.35 -11.08
CA ASN A 109 -4.57 -5.90 -10.43
C ASN A 109 -4.47 -6.40 -8.98
N THR A 110 -5.59 -6.36 -8.25
CA THR A 110 -5.66 -6.86 -6.87
C THR A 110 -5.45 -8.37 -6.81
N ALA A 111 -6.06 -9.14 -7.72
CA ALA A 111 -5.93 -10.58 -7.79
C ALA A 111 -4.48 -11.01 -8.08
N VAL A 112 -3.83 -10.37 -9.07
CA VAL A 112 -2.42 -10.61 -9.38
C VAL A 112 -1.56 -10.31 -8.16
N PHE A 113 -1.73 -9.15 -7.53
CA PHE A 113 -0.96 -8.80 -6.33
C PHE A 113 -1.23 -9.77 -5.17
N THR A 114 -2.46 -10.22 -4.99
CA THR A 114 -2.83 -11.19 -3.94
C THR A 114 -2.18 -12.55 -4.19
N ILE A 115 -2.22 -13.04 -5.43
CA ILE A 115 -1.57 -14.30 -5.82
C ILE A 115 -0.05 -14.19 -5.64
N VAL A 116 0.55 -13.12 -6.14
CA VAL A 116 2.01 -12.90 -6.02
C VAL A 116 2.41 -12.75 -4.57
N SER A 117 1.70 -11.95 -3.79
CA SER A 117 2.00 -11.76 -2.37
C SER A 117 1.76 -13.05 -1.58
N GLY A 118 0.70 -13.81 -1.87
CA GLY A 118 0.47 -15.12 -1.25
C GLY A 118 1.53 -16.15 -1.61
N ALA A 119 1.97 -16.18 -2.88
CA ALA A 119 3.04 -17.06 -3.34
C ALA A 119 4.41 -16.67 -2.76
N LEU A 120 4.69 -15.37 -2.61
CA LEU A 120 5.92 -14.86 -2.01
C LEU A 120 5.90 -14.88 -0.48
N SER A 121 4.72 -14.93 0.15
CA SER A 121 4.55 -15.09 1.61
C SER A 121 4.80 -16.53 2.09
N PHE A 122 5.43 -17.36 1.27
CA PHE A 122 5.90 -18.66 1.72
C PHE A 122 6.88 -18.44 2.87
N ASP A 123 6.52 -18.89 4.07
CA ASP A 123 7.47 -18.98 5.19
C ASP A 123 8.57 -19.94 4.75
N ALA A 124 9.71 -19.37 4.34
CA ALA A 124 10.89 -20.12 3.93
C ALA A 124 11.51 -20.91 5.09
N GLY A 125 10.89 -20.85 6.29
CA GLY A 125 11.38 -21.50 7.49
C GLY A 125 12.61 -20.80 8.05
N ILE A 126 12.86 -19.55 7.69
CA ILE A 126 14.01 -18.77 8.14
C ILE A 126 13.61 -18.02 9.40
N GLU A 127 14.37 -18.17 10.48
CA GLU A 127 14.04 -17.55 11.78
C GLU A 127 14.05 -16.02 11.74
N ASP A 128 15.00 -15.41 11.01
CA ASP A 128 15.05 -13.96 10.76
C ASP A 128 15.31 -13.68 9.26
N PRO A 129 14.25 -13.58 8.44
CA PRO A 129 14.37 -13.34 7.00
C PRO A 129 15.07 -12.02 6.67
N GLY A 130 14.99 -11.02 7.55
CA GLY A 130 15.60 -9.69 7.35
C GLY A 130 17.13 -9.70 7.42
N ARG A 131 17.74 -10.80 7.91
CA ARG A 131 19.19 -10.96 8.05
C ARG A 131 19.81 -11.92 7.05
N VAL A 132 19.01 -12.57 6.21
CA VAL A 132 19.48 -13.52 5.21
C VAL A 132 19.47 -12.87 3.84
N VAL A 133 20.63 -12.88 3.17
CA VAL A 133 20.79 -12.36 1.82
C VAL A 133 21.24 -13.46 0.88
N VAL A 134 20.65 -13.48 -0.32
CA VAL A 134 21.07 -14.39 -1.39
C VAL A 134 22.14 -13.68 -2.22
N ALA A 135 23.36 -14.19 -2.17
CA ALA A 135 24.43 -13.69 -3.02
C ALA A 135 24.31 -14.31 -4.42
N SER A 136 24.05 -13.47 -5.43
CA SER A 136 24.09 -13.91 -6.83
C SER A 136 25.36 -13.41 -7.55
N ALA A 137 25.81 -14.15 -8.57
CA ALA A 137 26.81 -13.69 -9.53
C ALA A 137 26.15 -13.31 -10.84
N THR A 138 26.69 -12.27 -11.46
CA THR A 138 26.36 -11.91 -12.82
C THR A 138 27.63 -12.04 -13.66
N ASP A 139 27.55 -12.75 -14.78
CA ASP A 139 28.63 -12.77 -15.78
C ASP A 139 28.80 -11.37 -16.41
N THR A 140 29.92 -11.15 -17.08
CA THR A 140 30.24 -9.96 -17.89
C THR A 140 29.14 -9.53 -18.86
N LEU A 141 28.30 -10.47 -19.29
CA LEU A 141 27.14 -10.25 -20.16
C LEU A 141 25.82 -9.95 -19.41
N GLY A 142 25.85 -9.71 -18.10
CA GLY A 142 24.63 -9.43 -17.33
C GLY A 142 23.79 -10.68 -16.99
N ARG A 143 24.29 -11.89 -17.29
CA ARG A 143 23.55 -13.14 -17.07
C ARG A 143 23.73 -13.62 -15.62
N ASN A 144 22.62 -13.93 -14.95
CA ASN A 144 22.65 -14.56 -13.63
C ASN A 144 23.27 -15.96 -13.75
N VAL A 145 24.44 -16.14 -13.14
CA VAL A 145 25.07 -17.46 -13.03
C VAL A 145 24.64 -18.04 -11.69
N LEU A 146 23.52 -18.77 -11.72
CA LEU A 146 22.90 -19.39 -10.53
C LEU A 146 23.73 -20.50 -9.90
N SER A 147 24.91 -20.82 -10.45
CA SER A 147 25.80 -21.86 -9.94
C SER A 147 27.20 -21.32 -9.76
N ARG A 148 27.57 -21.04 -8.50
CA ARG A 148 28.95 -20.77 -8.10
C ARG A 148 29.69 -22.09 -7.97
N SER A 149 30.90 -22.14 -8.49
CA SER A 149 31.82 -23.23 -8.18
C SER A 149 32.35 -23.08 -6.74
N ASP A 150 32.64 -24.19 -6.08
CA ASP A 150 33.19 -24.24 -4.72
C ASP A 150 34.42 -23.30 -4.46
N PRO A 151 35.33 -23.09 -5.44
CA PRO A 151 36.39 -22.07 -5.32
C PRO A 151 35.89 -20.62 -5.23
N GLU A 152 34.83 -20.26 -5.96
CA GLU A 152 34.27 -18.91 -5.93
C GLU A 152 33.58 -18.63 -4.59
N LEU A 153 32.93 -19.62 -4.00
CA LEU A 153 32.36 -19.51 -2.65
C LEU A 153 33.45 -19.21 -1.62
N ARG A 154 34.59 -19.89 -1.70
CA ARG A 154 35.74 -19.62 -0.81
C ARG A 154 36.29 -18.21 -1.00
N SER A 155 36.43 -17.76 -2.24
CA SER A 155 36.89 -16.41 -2.55
C SER A 155 35.91 -15.35 -2.05
N PHE A 156 34.61 -15.59 -2.19
CA PHE A 156 33.58 -14.70 -1.67
C PHE A 156 33.62 -14.64 -0.13
N ARG A 157 33.81 -15.79 0.53
CA ARG A 157 33.95 -15.88 1.99
C ARG A 157 35.18 -15.14 2.52
N SER A 158 36.28 -15.08 1.76
CA SER A 158 37.48 -14.36 2.18
C SER A 158 37.37 -12.84 1.96
N GLN A 159 36.56 -12.40 1.00
CA GLN A 159 36.40 -10.98 0.65
C GLN A 159 35.27 -10.28 1.41
N VAL A 160 34.18 -10.98 1.70
CA VAL A 160 33.00 -10.40 2.36
C VAL A 160 33.11 -10.55 3.88
N LYS A 161 33.40 -9.44 4.57
CA LYS A 161 33.51 -9.38 6.05
C LYS A 161 32.22 -8.95 6.75
N THR A 162 31.22 -8.50 6.01
CA THR A 162 29.95 -7.98 6.54
C THR A 162 28.92 -9.07 6.85
N VAL A 163 29.14 -10.30 6.38
CA VAL A 163 28.23 -11.43 6.57
C VAL A 163 28.78 -12.36 7.65
N ILE A 164 27.95 -12.67 8.65
CA ILE A 164 28.34 -13.49 9.81
C ILE A 164 28.62 -14.94 9.40
N ASN A 165 27.73 -15.53 8.60
CA ASN A 165 27.82 -16.91 8.15
C ASN A 165 27.43 -17.04 6.67
N LEU A 166 28.16 -17.89 5.93
CA LEU A 166 27.93 -18.15 4.52
C LEU A 166 27.74 -19.65 4.29
N ALA A 167 26.63 -20.02 3.64
CA ALA A 167 26.34 -21.38 3.21
C ALA A 167 26.05 -21.39 1.71
N ALA A 168 26.42 -22.49 1.05
CA ALA A 168 26.00 -22.77 -0.31
C ALA A 168 24.77 -23.67 -0.27
N TYR A 169 23.84 -23.45 -1.19
CA TYR A 169 22.71 -24.33 -1.40
C TYR A 169 22.43 -24.51 -2.89
N ARG A 170 21.78 -25.62 -3.22
CA ARG A 170 21.22 -25.90 -4.54
C ARG A 170 19.89 -26.63 -4.35
N TYR A 171 18.86 -26.20 -5.07
CA TYR A 171 17.61 -26.93 -5.16
C TYR A 171 17.74 -28.07 -6.17
N ASP A 172 17.26 -29.25 -5.78
CA ASP A 172 17.14 -30.40 -6.66
C ASP A 172 15.79 -31.11 -6.42
N VAL A 173 15.25 -31.72 -7.47
CA VAL A 173 14.02 -32.52 -7.36
C VAL A 173 14.42 -33.98 -7.34
N VAL A 174 14.36 -34.58 -6.16
CA VAL A 174 14.70 -35.98 -5.98
C VAL A 174 13.44 -36.84 -5.97
N LYS A 175 13.58 -38.06 -6.48
CA LYS A 175 12.55 -39.09 -6.35
C LYS A 175 12.93 -39.97 -5.18
N VAL A 176 12.06 -40.04 -4.18
CA VAL A 176 12.23 -40.89 -3.01
C VAL A 176 11.20 -42.00 -3.12
N SER A 177 11.64 -43.24 -2.96
CA SER A 177 10.76 -44.40 -2.82
C SER A 177 11.17 -45.17 -1.59
N ASP A 178 10.19 -45.69 -0.86
CA ASP A 178 10.44 -46.72 0.14
C ASP A 178 10.53 -48.10 -0.52
N LYS A 179 10.51 -49.15 0.31
CA LYS A 179 10.50 -50.54 -0.16
C LYS A 179 9.20 -50.95 -0.87
N SER A 180 8.13 -50.15 -0.80
CA SER A 180 6.83 -50.39 -1.46
C SER A 180 6.82 -49.98 -2.94
N GLY A 181 7.83 -49.22 -3.39
CA GLY A 181 8.07 -48.91 -4.80
C GLY A 181 7.30 -47.71 -5.36
N LEU A 182 6.40 -47.09 -4.59
CA LEU A 182 5.79 -45.82 -4.96
C LEU A 182 6.83 -44.70 -4.89
N GLN A 183 7.07 -44.03 -6.01
CA GLN A 183 8.01 -42.92 -6.11
C GLN A 183 7.30 -41.60 -5.86
N GLU A 184 7.70 -40.91 -4.81
CA GLU A 184 7.26 -39.55 -4.52
C GLU A 184 8.34 -38.55 -4.92
N ARG A 185 7.92 -37.43 -5.52
CA ARG A 185 8.83 -36.34 -5.89
C ARG A 185 8.92 -35.35 -4.74
N TYR A 186 10.13 -35.16 -4.24
CA TYR A 186 10.43 -34.17 -3.22
C TYR A 186 11.32 -33.08 -3.79
N SER A 187 10.98 -31.83 -3.50
CA SER A 187 11.91 -30.72 -3.67
C SER A 187 12.87 -30.74 -2.47
N CYS A 188 14.16 -30.88 -2.74
CA CYS A 188 15.21 -30.92 -1.73
C CYS A 188 16.21 -29.80 -1.95
N ALA A 189 16.81 -29.34 -0.86
CA ALA A 189 17.95 -28.44 -0.90
C ALA A 189 19.20 -29.20 -0.48
N GLU A 190 20.15 -29.36 -1.39
CA GLU A 190 21.51 -29.72 -1.04
C GLU A 190 22.20 -28.47 -0.49
N MET A 191 22.79 -28.56 0.70
CA MET A 191 23.41 -27.41 1.34
C MET A 191 24.76 -27.76 1.97
N SER A 192 25.61 -26.76 2.18
CA SER A 192 26.82 -26.92 2.98
C SER A 192 26.47 -27.29 4.43
N ALA A 193 27.41 -27.89 5.16
CA ALA A 193 27.13 -28.46 6.50
C ALA A 193 26.55 -27.42 7.50
N ASN A 194 26.93 -26.15 7.35
CA ASN A 194 26.44 -25.02 8.15
C ASN A 194 25.14 -24.39 7.62
N GLY A 195 24.46 -24.99 6.64
CA GLY A 195 23.24 -24.41 6.04
C GLY A 195 22.13 -24.14 7.06
N PHE A 196 21.91 -25.09 7.97
CA PHE A 196 20.94 -24.95 9.08
C PHE A 196 21.28 -23.80 10.04
N GLU A 197 22.57 -23.54 10.27
CA GLU A 197 23.03 -22.43 11.10
C GLU A 197 22.71 -21.07 10.45
N VAL A 198 22.82 -20.97 9.12
CA VAL A 198 22.50 -19.74 8.37
C VAL A 198 21.01 -19.41 8.40
N ILE A 199 20.14 -20.42 8.35
CA ILE A 199 18.68 -20.22 8.41
C ILE A 199 18.12 -20.14 9.84
N GLY A 200 18.98 -20.29 10.87
CA GLY A 200 18.60 -20.25 12.29
C GLY A 200 17.87 -21.51 12.79
N ARG A 201 17.73 -22.56 11.98
CA ARG A 201 16.97 -23.76 12.35
C ARG A 201 17.86 -24.88 12.84
N ARG A 202 17.29 -25.76 13.67
CA ARG A 202 17.92 -27.02 14.08
C ARG A 202 16.98 -28.19 13.74
N PRO A 203 17.51 -29.36 13.38
CA PRO A 203 16.70 -30.56 13.21
C PRO A 203 15.94 -30.87 14.51
N LEU A 204 14.64 -31.15 14.40
CA LEU A 204 13.81 -31.53 15.56
C LEU A 204 14.29 -32.86 16.17
N ILE A 205 14.75 -33.78 15.31
CA ILE A 205 15.25 -35.10 15.70
C ILE A 205 16.63 -35.30 15.10
N GLY A 206 17.57 -35.81 15.91
CA GLY A 206 18.91 -36.17 15.48
C GLY A 206 19.91 -35.01 15.55
N ARG A 207 20.84 -34.95 14.59
CA ARG A 207 21.94 -33.97 14.56
C ARG A 207 22.06 -33.31 13.19
N SER A 208 22.58 -32.09 13.17
CA SER A 208 22.90 -31.36 11.94
C SER A 208 24.08 -32.00 11.19
N PHE A 209 24.32 -31.54 9.96
CA PHE A 209 25.46 -31.96 9.16
C PHE A 209 26.79 -31.56 9.82
N GLU A 210 27.75 -32.47 9.84
CA GLU A 210 29.10 -32.19 10.34
C GLU A 210 29.98 -31.66 9.19
N PRO A 211 30.76 -30.57 9.43
CA PRO A 211 31.74 -30.11 8.46
C PRO A 211 32.79 -31.21 8.20
N ARG A 212 33.03 -31.55 6.94
CA ARG A 212 34.09 -32.49 6.58
C ARG A 212 35.20 -31.82 5.77
N PRO A 213 36.48 -32.05 6.13
CA PRO A 213 37.60 -31.35 5.50
C PRO A 213 37.96 -31.82 4.07
N ARG A 214 37.41 -32.94 3.56
CA ARG A 214 37.63 -33.39 2.16
C ARG A 214 36.38 -34.03 1.57
N TRP A 215 35.95 -33.54 0.41
CA TRP A 215 34.94 -34.18 -0.43
C TRP A 215 35.51 -35.46 -1.05
N ASN A 216 34.92 -36.62 -0.74
CA ASN A 216 35.26 -37.91 -1.34
C ASN A 216 33.95 -38.66 -1.66
N TRP A 217 33.62 -38.74 -2.94
CA TRP A 217 32.38 -39.35 -3.42
C TRP A 217 32.23 -40.84 -3.04
N ARG A 218 33.33 -41.58 -2.81
CA ARG A 218 33.33 -43.01 -2.41
C ARG A 218 33.08 -43.26 -0.92
N ARG A 219 33.28 -42.25 -0.06
CA ARG A 219 33.12 -42.37 1.41
C ARG A 219 32.09 -41.40 1.99
N SER A 220 31.33 -40.72 1.13
CA SER A 220 30.25 -39.85 1.54
C SER A 220 29.13 -40.69 2.18
N ARG A 221 28.90 -40.51 3.48
CA ARG A 221 27.63 -40.96 4.07
C ARG A 221 26.58 -40.00 3.52
N ARG A 222 25.65 -40.54 2.73
CA ARG A 222 24.47 -39.81 2.29
C ARG A 222 23.59 -39.60 3.52
N SER A 223 23.59 -38.39 4.05
CA SER A 223 22.75 -37.97 5.15
C SER A 223 21.70 -37.03 4.58
N ALA A 224 20.44 -37.29 4.87
CA ALA A 224 19.32 -36.44 4.51
C ALA A 224 18.55 -36.08 5.79
N ILE A 225 18.08 -34.84 5.86
CA ILE A 225 17.16 -34.40 6.91
C ILE A 225 15.80 -34.24 6.23
N LEU A 226 14.79 -34.92 6.75
CA LEU A 226 13.45 -34.98 6.17
C LEU A 226 12.54 -33.94 6.84
N PRO A 227 11.55 -33.39 6.10
CA PRO A 227 10.53 -32.53 6.70
C PRO A 227 9.64 -33.34 7.65
N GLU A 228 9.03 -32.67 8.62
CA GLU A 228 8.13 -33.29 9.60
C GLU A 228 6.95 -34.03 8.93
N SER A 229 6.46 -33.51 7.80
CA SER A 229 5.38 -34.12 7.02
C SER A 229 5.79 -35.43 6.31
N ALA A 230 7.08 -35.73 6.23
CA ALA A 230 7.59 -36.97 5.63
C ALA A 230 7.67 -38.11 6.64
N THR A 231 6.81 -38.12 7.67
CA THR A 231 6.61 -39.30 8.53
C THR A 231 6.21 -40.48 7.68
N PHE A 232 7.21 -41.30 7.31
CA PHE A 232 6.98 -42.67 6.91
C PHE A 232 6.16 -43.32 8.01
N ARG A 233 4.96 -43.78 7.66
CA ARG A 233 4.23 -44.73 8.51
C ARG A 233 5.19 -45.88 8.77
N ASN A 234 5.71 -45.95 10.00
CA ASN A 234 6.35 -47.16 10.47
C ASN A 234 5.28 -48.27 10.40
N PRO A 235 5.64 -49.49 9.95
CA PRO A 235 4.70 -50.59 9.77
C PRO A 235 3.98 -50.97 11.07
#